data_AF-A0A1L8CJS3-F1
#
_entry.id   AF-A0A1L8CJS3-F1
#
_cell.length_a   1.000
_cell.length_b   1.000
_cell.length_c   1.000
_cell.angle_alpha   90.00
_cell.angle_beta   90.00
_cell.angle_gamma   90.00
#
_symmetry.space_group_name_H-M   'P 1'
#
loop_
_entity.id
_entity.type
_entity.pdbx_description
1 polymer ?
#
loop_
_entity_poly.entity_id
_entity_poly.type
_entity_poly.pdbx_seq_one_letter_code
_entity_poly.pdbx_strand_id
1 'polypeptide(L)' 'MRNIGKVSRLWLREIEVYNLNDLKACGAIAAYHMIKSIHPNATLNLLWALEGAILDIDWREIPESRKHELSKQLIP' A
#
# COMPACT_ATOMS: atom_id res chain seq x y z
N MET A 1 6.40 -3.94 9.84
CA MET A 1 5.29 -3.18 9.23
C MET A 1 4.01 -3.95 9.46
N ARG A 2 3.02 -3.31 10.11
CA ARG A 2 1.66 -3.82 10.30
C ARG A 2 0.98 -4.08 8.95
N ASN A 3 -0.01 -4.97 8.88
CA ASN A 3 -0.79 -5.32 7.67
C ASN A 3 -0.01 -5.96 6.50
N ILE A 4 1.32 -5.92 6.50
CA ILE A 4 2.16 -6.43 5.41
C ILE A 4 2.51 -7.90 5.64
N GLY A 5 1.83 -8.79 4.91
CA GLY A 5 2.11 -10.22 4.86
C GLY A 5 3.35 -10.59 4.02
N LYS A 6 3.65 -11.90 3.94
CA LYS A 6 4.86 -12.42 3.24
C LYS A 6 4.93 -11.96 1.77
N VAL A 7 3.84 -12.12 1.02
CA VAL A 7 3.79 -11.76 -0.41
C VAL A 7 3.96 -10.25 -0.61
N SER A 8 3.19 -9.43 0.10
CA SER A 8 3.31 -7.96 0.01
C SER A 8 4.70 -7.45 0.40
N ARG A 9 5.39 -8.12 1.34
CA ARG A 9 6.78 -7.79 1.70
C ARG A 9 7.77 -8.10 0.59
N LEU A 10 7.55 -9.17 -0.17
CA LEU A 10 8.37 -9.50 -1.35
C LEU A 10 8.17 -8.45 -2.43
N TRP A 11 6.91 -8.12 -2.75
CA TRP A 11 6.58 -7.06 -3.71
C TRP A 11 7.17 -5.70 -3.34
N LEU A 12 7.11 -5.32 -2.07
CA LEU A 12 7.74 -4.07 -1.61
C LEU A 12 9.26 -4.06 -1.84
N ARG A 13 9.95 -5.19 -1.64
CA ARG A 13 11.39 -5.29 -1.91
C ARG A 13 11.72 -5.17 -3.40
N GLU A 14 10.84 -5.64 -4.28
CA GLU A 14 11.04 -5.53 -5.74
C GLU A 14 10.95 -4.07 -6.23
N ILE A 15 10.26 -3.20 -5.49
CA ILE A 15 10.19 -1.75 -5.73
C ILE A 15 11.10 -0.96 -4.78
N GLU A 16 12.12 -1.62 -4.21
CA GLU A 16 13.13 -1.02 -3.33
C GLU A 16 12.59 -0.38 -2.03
N VAL A 17 11.40 -0.83 -1.59
CA VAL A 17 10.81 -0.45 -0.29
C VAL A 17 11.10 -1.54 0.74
N TYR A 18 12.09 -1.30 1.60
CA TYR A 18 12.56 -2.29 2.57
C TYR A 18 11.95 -2.12 3.96
N ASN A 19 11.63 -0.88 4.33
CA ASN A 19 11.16 -0.53 5.66
C ASN A 19 10.02 0.52 5.64
N LEU A 20 9.54 0.90 6.82
CA LEU A 20 8.43 1.84 6.97
C LEU A 20 8.77 3.25 6.50
N ASN A 21 10.00 3.71 6.68
CA ASN A 21 10.43 5.03 6.23
C ASN A 21 10.45 5.09 4.70
N ASP A 22 10.95 4.04 4.04
CA ASP A 22 10.90 3.93 2.57
C ASP A 22 9.44 3.98 2.09
N LEU A 23 8.55 3.23 2.74
CA LEU A 23 7.12 3.21 2.40
C LEU A 23 6.46 4.57 2.62
N LYS A 24 6.81 5.29 3.69
CA LYS A 24 6.31 6.65 3.95
C LYS A 24 6.83 7.66 2.92
N ALA A 25 8.09 7.54 2.52
CA ALA A 25 8.69 8.39 1.50
C ALA A 25 8.07 8.13 0.11
N CYS A 26 7.78 6.87 -0.20
CA CYS A 26 7.13 6.47 -1.44
C CYS A 26 5.63 6.85 -1.47
N GLY A 27 4.92 6.62 -0.36
CA GLY A 27 3.47 6.76 -0.25
C GLY A 27 2.71 5.53 -0.75
N ALA A 28 1.52 5.28 -0.17
CA ALA A 28 0.72 4.08 -0.44
C ALA A 28 0.25 3.98 -1.91
N ILE A 29 -0.16 5.09 -2.53
CA ILE A 29 -0.63 5.14 -3.92
C ILE A 29 0.49 4.80 -4.90
N ALA A 30 1.65 5.45 -4.77
CA ALA A 30 2.78 5.20 -5.67
C ALA A 30 3.31 3.76 -5.52
N ALA A 31 3.47 3.29 -4.29
CA ALA A 31 3.85 1.90 -4.02
C ALA A 31 2.84 0.91 -4.62
N TYR A 32 1.54 1.17 -4.49
CA TYR A 32 0.50 0.36 -5.11
C TYR A 32 0.61 0.32 -6.64
N HIS A 33 0.79 1.46 -7.31
CA HIS A 33 0.92 1.51 -8.77
C HIS A 33 2.17 0.78 -9.27
N MET A 34 3.33 0.98 -8.62
CA MET A 34 4.56 0.26 -8.99
C MET A 34 4.43 -1.25 -8.78
N ILE A 35 3.78 -1.68 -7.69
CA ILE A 35 3.53 -3.11 -7.49
C ILE A 35 2.51 -3.64 -8.51
N LYS A 36 1.45 -2.89 -8.81
CA LYS A 36 0.39 -3.29 -9.76
C LYS A 36 0.91 -3.41 -11.20
N SER A 37 1.92 -2.61 -11.58
CA SER A 37 2.54 -2.69 -12.90
C SER A 37 3.40 -3.96 -13.08
N ILE A 38 4.01 -4.46 -12.00
CA ILE A 38 4.79 -5.71 -11.99
C ILE A 38 3.89 -6.93 -11.73
N HIS A 39 2.91 -6.78 -10.84
CA HIS A 39 1.98 -7.82 -10.37
C HIS A 39 0.53 -7.39 -10.64
N PRO A 40 -0.01 -7.65 -11.85
CA PRO A 40 -1.37 -7.24 -12.23
C PRO A 40 -2.48 -7.84 -11.37
N ASN A 41 -2.22 -8.89 -10.60
CA ASN A 41 -3.14 -9.49 -9.64
C ASN A 41 -3.20 -8.77 -8.28
N ALA A 42 -2.35 -7.77 -8.01
CA ALA A 42 -2.44 -6.97 -6.81
C ALA A 42 -3.82 -6.28 -6.72
N THR A 43 -4.50 -6.42 -5.58
CA THR A 43 -5.87 -5.90 -5.38
C THR A 43 -5.87 -4.66 -4.50
N LEU A 44 -7.01 -3.98 -4.38
CA LEU A 44 -7.18 -2.83 -3.48
C LEU A 44 -6.86 -3.14 -2.01
N ASN A 45 -6.94 -4.40 -1.58
CA ASN A 45 -6.50 -4.80 -0.24
C ASN A 45 -5.01 -4.52 0.00
N LEU A 46 -4.17 -4.57 -1.05
CA LEU A 46 -2.78 -4.13 -0.93
C LEU A 46 -2.71 -2.65 -0.59
N LEU A 47 -3.47 -1.80 -1.29
CA LEU A 47 -3.50 -0.36 -1.01
C LEU A 47 -3.91 -0.07 0.45
N TRP A 48 -4.93 -0.76 0.96
CA TRP A 48 -5.34 -0.63 2.37
C TRP A 48 -4.27 -1.11 3.33
N ALA A 49 -3.59 -2.21 3.02
CA ALA A 49 -2.50 -2.71 3.85
C ALA A 49 -1.32 -1.72 3.89
N LEU A 50 -0.98 -1.09 2.77
CA LEU A 50 0.08 -0.08 2.68
C LEU A 50 -0.27 1.19 3.48
N GLU A 51 -1.47 1.73 3.31
CA GLU A 51 -1.90 2.91 4.06
C GLU A 51 -2.00 2.62 5.57
N GLY A 52 -2.58 1.48 5.96
CA GLY A 52 -2.64 1.08 7.36
C GLY A 52 -1.26 0.86 7.97
N ALA A 53 -0.29 0.40 7.17
CA ALA A 53 1.10 0.31 7.61
C ALA A 53 1.73 1.70 7.86
N ILE A 54 1.44 2.68 7.00
CA ILE A 54 1.91 4.07 7.14
C ILE A 54 1.31 4.74 8.38
N LEU A 55 0.01 4.54 8.60
CA LEU A 55 -0.75 5.10 9.73
C LEU A 55 -0.56 4.32 11.05
N ASP A 56 0.10 3.16 11.00
CA ASP A 56 0.24 2.20 12.11
C ASP A 56 -1.09 1.78 12.77
N ILE A 57 -2.13 1.59 11.95
CA ILE A 57 -3.45 1.09 12.36
C ILE A 57 -3.80 -0.19 11.61
N ASP A 58 -4.70 -1.01 12.15
CA ASP A 58 -5.24 -2.12 11.35
C ASP A 58 -5.91 -1.54 10.09
N TRP A 59 -5.68 -2.15 8.93
CA TRP A 59 -6.22 -1.62 7.67
C TRP A 59 -7.76 -1.53 7.66
N ARG A 60 -8.44 -2.32 8.51
CA ARG A 60 -9.90 -2.29 8.69
C ARG A 60 -10.37 -1.04 9.43
N GLU A 61 -9.49 -0.41 10.21
CA GLU A 61 -9.76 0.81 10.99
C GLU A 61 -9.48 2.09 10.20
N ILE A 62 -8.97 1.99 8.96
CA ILE A 62 -8.81 3.17 8.09
C ILE A 62 -10.21 3.77 7.83
N PRO A 63 -10.43 5.06 8.10
CA PRO A 63 -11.70 5.72 7.85
C PRO A 63 -12.15 5.56 6.40
N GLU A 64 -13.45 5.32 6.18
CA GLU A 64 -14.00 5.15 4.83
C GLU A 64 -13.78 6.40 3.96
N SER A 65 -13.78 7.60 4.54
CA SER A 65 -13.40 8.84 3.85
C SER A 65 -11.99 8.76 3.26
N ARG A 66 -11.03 8.25 4.04
CA ARG A 66 -9.65 8.08 3.59
C ARG A 66 -9.51 7.01 2.51
N LYS A 67 -10.21 5.88 2.65
CA LYS A 67 -10.25 4.86 1.57
C LYS A 67 -10.83 5.43 0.28
N HIS A 68 -11.85 6.28 0.39
CA HIS A 68 -12.47 6.93 -0.75
C HIS A 68 -11.53 7.95 -1.42
N GLU A 69 -10.82 8.78 -0.64
CA GLU A 69 -9.78 9.69 -1.14
C GLU A 69 -8.67 8.96 -1.92
N LEU A 70 -8.20 7.85 -1.38
CA LEU A 70 -7.16 7.03 -2.02
C LEU A 70 -7.68 6.37 -3.30
N SER A 71 -8.90 5.83 -3.28
CA SER A 71 -9.52 5.22 -4.47
C SER A 71 -9.68 6.20 -5.62
N LYS A 72 -10.02 7.47 -5.33
CA LYS A 72 -10.13 8.52 -6.35
C LYS A 72 -8.82 8.83 -7.06
N GLN A 73 -7.68 8.61 -6.40
CA GLN A 73 -6.36 8.84 -6.97
C GLN A 73 -5.88 7.69 -7.87
N LEU A 74 -6.59 6.56 -7.91
CA LEU A 74 -6.25 5.41 -8.76
C LEU A 74 -6.76 5.53 -10.20
N ILE A 75 -7.52 6.58 -10.50
CA ILE A 75 -8.08 6.81 -11.83
C ILE A 75 -6.99 7.46 -12.69
N PRO A 76 -6.75 6.99 -13.93
CA PRO A 76 -5.81 7.63 -14.86
C PRO A 76 -6.20 9.08 -15.21
#